data_AF-A0A6F8Y3G4-F1
#
_entry.id   AF-A0A6F8Y3G4-F1
#
_cell.length_a   1.000
_cell.length_b   1.000
_cell.length_c   1.000
_cell.angle_alpha   90.00
_cell.angle_beta   90.00
_cell.angle_gamma   90.00
#
_symmetry.space_group_name_H-M   'P 1'
#
loop_
_entity.id
_entity.type
_entity.pdbx_description
1 polymer ?
#
loop_
_entity_poly.entity_id
_entity_poly.type
_entity_poly.pdbx_seq_one_letter_code
_entity_poly.pdbx_strand_id
1 'polypeptide(L)'
;MTGQEFSEVDFDLLADYVGGALDGTPEEAVVARRIAEEPTWAQAHAALVEATGSVEASLVAWGESAEPMPAEVADRIATALEQQPQRPALSAVPDESAGPRRTARRARRRLPRGLPRRRSPPASRRWPASG
;
A
#
# COMPACT_ATOMS: atom_id res chain seq x y z
N MET A 1 -6.96 11.12 27.59
CA MET A 1 -7.46 10.96 26.21
C MET A 1 -6.53 11.78 25.32
N THR A 2 -5.46 11.19 24.81
CA THR A 2 -4.52 11.89 23.93
C THR A 2 -5.19 11.98 22.56
N GLY A 3 -5.69 13.16 22.22
CA GLY A 3 -6.23 13.44 20.90
C GLY A 3 -5.13 13.19 19.88
N GLN A 4 -5.26 12.12 19.10
CA GLN A 4 -4.46 11.95 17.91
C GLN A 4 -4.86 13.09 16.97
N GLU A 5 -3.99 14.08 16.87
CA GLU A 5 -4.04 15.12 15.86
C GLU A 5 -4.19 14.41 14.51
N PHE A 6 -5.24 14.75 13.78
CA PHE A 6 -5.38 14.31 12.40
C PHE A 6 -4.16 14.86 11.65
N SER A 7 -3.19 14.02 11.31
CA SER A 7 -1.97 14.46 10.63
C SER A 7 -2.32 15.25 9.37
N GLU A 8 -1.78 16.46 9.28
CA GLU A 8 -1.83 17.33 8.10
C GLU A 8 -1.24 16.65 6.86
N VAL A 9 -0.39 15.66 7.07
CA VAL A 9 0.25 14.84 6.05
C VAL A 9 -0.53 13.55 5.83
N ASP A 10 -0.83 13.25 4.56
CA ASP A 10 -1.35 11.96 4.14
C ASP A 10 -0.18 10.98 3.97
N PHE A 11 0.09 10.18 5.00
CA PHE A 11 1.23 9.26 5.03
C PHE A 11 1.12 8.10 4.05
N ASP A 12 -0.09 7.66 3.70
CA ASP A 12 -0.26 6.60 2.70
C ASP A 12 0.17 7.15 1.33
N LEU A 13 -0.29 8.36 0.97
CA LEU A 13 0.11 9.01 -0.27
C LEU A 13 1.60 9.36 -0.32
N LEU A 14 2.16 9.80 0.82
CA LEU A 14 3.59 10.08 0.92
C LEU A 14 4.44 8.81 0.81
N ALA A 15 3.97 7.68 1.33
CA ALA A 15 4.64 6.39 1.17
C ALA A 15 4.60 5.90 -0.28
N ASP A 16 3.46 6.08 -0.97
CA ASP A 16 3.37 5.80 -2.40
C ASP A 16 4.35 6.67 -3.22
N TYR A 17 4.52 7.94 -2.83
CA TYR A 17 5.50 8.84 -3.44
C TYR A 17 6.95 8.38 -3.19
N VAL A 18 7.34 8.12 -1.93
CA VAL A 18 8.70 7.67 -1.59
C VAL A 18 9.02 6.31 -2.22
N GLY A 19 8.03 5.42 -2.34
CA GLY A 19 8.18 4.12 -2.99
C GLY A 19 8.15 4.16 -4.52
N GLY A 20 8.01 5.33 -5.16
CA GLY A 20 7.93 5.48 -6.62
C GLY A 20 6.63 4.97 -7.26
N ALA A 21 5.60 4.67 -6.45
CA ALA A 21 4.31 4.20 -6.97
C ALA A 21 3.53 5.29 -7.72
N LEU A 22 3.88 6.56 -7.50
CA LEU A 22 3.29 7.71 -8.18
C LEU A 22 4.06 8.13 -9.45
N ASP A 23 5.17 7.49 -9.79
CA ASP A 23 6.01 7.91 -10.91
C ASP A 23 5.20 8.00 -12.22
N GLY A 24 5.21 9.18 -12.84
CA GLY A 24 4.45 9.45 -14.07
C GLY A 24 2.95 9.62 -13.87
N THR A 25 2.46 9.71 -12.62
CA THR A 25 1.08 10.09 -12.32
C THR A 25 0.98 11.58 -11.97
N PRO A 26 -0.18 12.23 -12.21
CA PRO A 26 -0.38 13.63 -11.81
C PRO A 26 -0.19 13.87 -10.30
N GLU A 27 -0.47 12.85 -9.49
CA GLU A 27 -0.33 12.89 -8.04
C GLU A 27 1.12 13.07 -7.59
N GLU A 28 2.10 12.62 -8.37
CA GLU A 28 3.54 12.86 -8.13
C GLU A 28 3.84 14.35 -7.98
N ALA A 29 3.39 15.15 -8.94
CA ALA A 29 3.59 16.60 -8.94
C ALA A 29 2.85 17.30 -7.78
N VAL A 30 1.68 16.76 -7.38
CA VAL A 30 0.93 17.28 -6.23
C VAL A 30 1.71 17.06 -4.95
N VAL A 31 2.23 15.85 -4.72
CA VAL A 31 3.01 15.53 -3.52
C VAL A 31 4.33 16.30 -3.52
N ALA A 32 5.04 16.37 -4.66
CA ALA A 32 6.27 17.14 -4.79
C ALA A 32 6.06 18.62 -4.44
N ARG A 33 4.96 19.23 -4.91
CA ARG A 33 4.61 20.61 -4.53
C ARG A 33 4.35 20.75 -3.04
N ARG A 34 3.60 19.83 -2.42
CA ARG A 34 3.36 19.87 -0.97
C ARG A 34 4.66 19.76 -0.18
N ILE A 35 5.57 18.86 -0.57
CA ILE A 35 6.89 18.73 0.06
C ILE A 35 7.68 20.06 -0.07
N ALA A 36 7.56 20.77 -1.19
CA ALA A 36 8.25 22.04 -1.40
C ALA A 36 7.63 23.22 -0.64
N GLU A 37 6.31 23.26 -0.52
CA GLU A 37 5.57 24.42 -0.01
C GLU A 37 5.14 24.28 1.47
N GLU A 38 4.93 23.05 1.95
CA GLU A 38 4.36 22.77 3.28
C GLU A 38 5.44 22.17 4.21
N PRO A 39 5.84 22.88 5.29
CA PRO A 39 6.93 22.44 6.17
C PRO A 39 6.68 21.09 6.85
N THR A 40 5.43 20.73 7.13
CA THR A 40 5.07 19.45 7.76
C THR A 40 5.22 18.29 6.78
N TRP A 41 4.90 18.48 5.50
CA TRP A 41 5.18 17.51 4.44
C TRP A 41 6.68 17.34 4.20
N ALA A 42 7.45 18.43 4.18
CA ALA A 42 8.90 18.37 4.03
C ALA A 42 9.58 17.55 5.14
N GLN A 43 9.18 17.79 6.40
CA GLN A 43 9.70 17.06 7.55
C GLN A 43 9.30 15.59 7.53
N ALA A 44 8.04 15.28 7.23
CA ALA A 44 7.56 13.91 7.12
C ALA A 44 8.28 13.14 6.00
N HIS A 45 8.49 13.76 4.84
CA HIS A 45 9.23 13.18 3.72
C HIS A 45 10.68 12.87 4.11
N ALA A 46 11.38 13.82 4.72
CA ALA A 46 12.76 13.62 5.15
C ALA A 46 12.88 12.46 6.16
N ALA A 47 11.98 12.39 7.15
CA ALA A 47 11.97 11.32 8.13
C ALA A 47 11.69 9.94 7.49
N LEU A 48 10.77 9.88 6.52
CA LEU A 48 10.42 8.63 5.84
C LEU A 48 11.53 8.13 4.91
N VAL A 49 12.21 9.03 4.20
CA VAL A 49 13.35 8.70 3.35
C VAL A 49 14.52 8.17 4.21
N GLU A 50 14.83 8.82 5.32
CA GLU A 50 15.86 8.36 6.26
C GLU A 50 15.54 6.96 6.81
N ALA A 51 14.31 6.76 7.29
CA ALA A 51 13.89 5.48 7.84
C ALA A 51 13.94 4.36 6.79
N THR A 52 13.47 4.62 5.57
CA THR A 52 13.53 3.66 4.46
C THR A 52 14.99 3.30 4.12
N GLY A 53 15.87 4.30 4.03
CA GLY A 53 17.31 4.07 3.79
C GLY A 53 17.96 3.22 4.89
N SER A 54 17.58 3.41 6.16
CA SER A 54 18.07 2.57 7.27
C SER A 54 17.59 1.12 7.17
N VAL A 55 16.34 0.90 6.72
CA VAL A 55 15.81 -0.46 6.50
C VAL A 55 16.53 -1.13 5.34
N GLU A 56 16.72 -0.43 4.23
CA GLU A 56 17.48 -0.94 3.08
C GLU A 56 18.90 -1.32 3.47
N ALA A 57 19.62 -0.46 4.20
CA ALA A 57 20.95 -0.76 4.69
C ALA A 57 20.97 -2.00 5.61
N SER A 58 19.96 -2.13 6.47
CA SER A 58 19.83 -3.29 7.36
C SER A 58 19.56 -4.58 6.58
N LEU A 59 18.75 -4.53 5.54
CA LEU A 59 18.47 -5.67 4.66
C LEU A 59 19.68 -6.06 3.82
N VAL A 60 20.44 -5.08 3.31
CA VAL A 60 21.70 -5.33 2.60
C VAL A 60 22.70 -6.02 3.52
N ALA A 61 22.91 -5.49 4.73
CA ALA A 61 23.80 -6.10 5.72
C ALA A 61 23.35 -7.53 6.09
N TRP A 62 22.04 -7.75 6.23
CA TRP A 62 21.49 -9.09 6.47
C TRP A 62 21.75 -10.05 5.29
N GLY A 63 21.70 -9.54 4.06
CA GLY A 63 21.96 -10.30 2.84
C GLY A 63 23.43 -10.71 2.63
N GLU A 64 24.38 -10.12 3.34
CA GLU A 64 25.82 -10.45 3.21
C GLU A 64 26.15 -11.90 3.58
N SER A 65 25.33 -12.53 4.42
CA SER A 65 25.49 -13.92 4.87
C SER A 65 24.36 -14.83 4.40
N ALA A 66 23.69 -14.50 3.29
CA ALA A 66 22.57 -15.29 2.78
C ALA A 66 23.03 -16.72 2.39
N GLU A 67 22.25 -17.72 2.79
CA GLU A 67 22.44 -19.09 2.33
C GLU A 67 22.30 -19.14 0.80
N PRO A 68 23.23 -19.78 0.07
CA PRO A 68 23.15 -19.84 -1.38
C PRO A 68 21.88 -20.56 -1.82
N MET A 69 21.17 -19.96 -2.78
CA MET A 69 19.99 -20.58 -3.39
C MET A 69 20.38 -21.91 -4.05
N PRO A 70 19.63 -23.01 -3.82
CA PRO A 70 19.86 -24.26 -4.51
C PRO A 70 19.80 -24.07 -6.03
N ALA A 71 20.75 -24.67 -6.76
CA ALA A 71 20.91 -24.46 -8.19
C ALA A 71 19.64 -24.82 -8.97
N GLU A 72 18.94 -25.89 -8.57
CA GLU A 72 17.72 -26.34 -9.24
C GLU A 72 16.57 -25.32 -9.12
N VAL A 73 16.56 -24.53 -8.05
CA VAL A 73 15.58 -23.45 -7.84
C VAL A 73 15.96 -22.26 -8.72
N ALA A 74 17.24 -21.88 -8.74
CA ALA A 74 17.74 -20.80 -9.59
C ALA A 74 17.47 -21.09 -11.08
N ASP A 75 17.76 -22.31 -11.54
CA ASP A 75 17.54 -22.75 -12.92
C ASP A 75 16.05 -22.74 -13.29
N ARG A 76 15.18 -23.16 -12.37
CA ARG A 76 13.73 -23.11 -12.57
C ARG A 76 13.24 -21.68 -12.71
N ILE A 77 13.74 -20.76 -11.88
CA ILE A 77 13.39 -19.33 -11.94
C ILE A 77 13.90 -18.74 -13.26
N ALA A 78 15.15 -18.98 -13.64
CA ALA A 78 15.73 -18.50 -14.89
C ALA A 78 14.93 -19.00 -16.11
N THR A 79 14.64 -20.29 -16.16
CA THR A 79 13.82 -20.89 -17.22
C THR A 79 12.42 -20.27 -17.28
N ALA A 80 11.77 -20.07 -16.13
CA ALA A 80 10.45 -19.46 -16.08
C ALA A 80 10.45 -17.99 -16.56
N LEU A 81 11.52 -17.24 -16.25
CA LEU A 81 11.70 -15.86 -16.70
C LEU A 81 11.97 -15.80 -18.22
N GLU A 82 12.76 -16.72 -18.77
CA GLU A 82 12.99 -16.81 -20.23
C GLU A 82 11.72 -17.19 -21.00
N GLN A 83 10.89 -18.05 -20.41
CA GLN A 83 9.62 -18.46 -20.99
C GLN A 83 8.52 -17.41 -20.86
N GLN A 84 8.73 -16.33 -20.09
CA GLN A 84 7.76 -15.25 -20.08
C GLN A 84 7.66 -14.65 -21.47
N PRO A 85 6.48 -14.66 -22.10
CA PRO A 85 6.29 -13.92 -23.34
C PRO A 85 6.67 -12.47 -23.05
N GLN A 86 7.47 -11.88 -23.93
CA GLN A 86 7.74 -10.44 -23.92
C GLN A 86 6.38 -9.76 -23.80
N ARG A 87 6.08 -9.25 -22.60
CA ARG A 87 4.89 -8.44 -22.42
C ARG A 87 5.09 -7.32 -23.43
N PRO A 88 4.13 -7.07 -24.34
CA PRO A 88 4.29 -5.98 -25.29
C PRO A 88 4.73 -4.79 -24.45
N ALA A 89 5.87 -4.19 -24.82
CA ALA A 89 6.33 -2.97 -24.18
C ALA A 89 5.08 -2.13 -24.03
N LEU A 90 4.71 -1.79 -22.80
CA LEU A 90 3.62 -0.86 -22.61
C LEU A 90 4.04 0.32 -23.47
N SER A 91 3.41 0.50 -24.64
CA SER A 91 3.68 1.65 -25.47
C SER A 91 3.55 2.78 -24.49
N ALA A 92 4.64 3.53 -24.27
CA ALA A 92 4.57 4.81 -23.61
C ALA A 92 3.46 5.52 -24.36
N VAL A 93 2.29 5.58 -23.75
CA VAL A 93 1.11 6.16 -24.37
C VAL A 93 1.55 7.61 -24.56
N PRO A 94 1.54 8.16 -25.79
CA PRO A 94 1.75 9.58 -25.96
C PRO A 94 0.75 10.26 -25.02
N ASP A 95 1.26 11.12 -24.15
CA ASP A 95 0.47 11.92 -23.23
C ASP A 95 -0.56 12.71 -24.04
N GLU A 96 -1.80 12.21 -24.10
CA GLU A 96 -2.94 12.98 -24.57
C GLU A 96 -4.22 12.38 -23.98
N SER A 97 -4.64 12.95 -22.85
CA SER A 97 -6.03 13.10 -22.41
C SER A 97 -6.97 11.86 -22.31
N ALA A 98 -7.38 11.60 -21.06
CA ALA A 98 -8.72 11.17 -20.64
C ALA A 98 -9.16 9.69 -20.78
N GLY A 99 -9.18 8.97 -19.63
CA GLY A 99 -10.04 7.79 -19.45
C GLY A 99 -9.76 6.99 -18.16
N PRO A 100 -10.77 6.61 -17.34
CA PRO A 100 -10.60 6.39 -15.91
C PRO A 100 -9.98 5.03 -15.60
N ARG A 101 -8.74 5.03 -15.11
CA ARG A 101 -8.14 3.86 -14.47
C ARG A 101 -8.80 3.65 -13.10
N ARG A 102 -9.66 2.63 -13.06
CA ARG A 102 -10.39 2.04 -11.92
C ARG A 102 -10.05 2.69 -10.57
N THR A 103 -10.84 3.70 -10.22
CA THR A 103 -10.97 4.14 -8.83
C THR A 103 -11.36 2.92 -8.00
N ALA A 104 -10.56 2.62 -6.98
CA ALA A 104 -10.94 1.73 -5.90
C ALA A 104 -12.19 2.33 -5.27
N ARG A 105 -13.35 1.86 -5.72
CA ARG A 105 -14.66 2.24 -5.22
C ARG A 105 -14.79 1.67 -3.81
N ARG A 106 -14.18 2.32 -2.82
CA ARG A 106 -14.64 2.27 -1.42
C ARG A 106 -15.97 3.01 -1.37
N ALA A 107 -17.00 2.34 -1.88
CA ALA A 107 -18.37 2.70 -1.60
C ALA A 107 -18.57 2.54 -0.10
N ARG A 108 -18.49 3.66 0.62
CA ARG A 108 -19.15 3.83 1.91
C ARG A 108 -20.61 3.41 1.69
N ARG A 109 -20.96 2.19 2.09
CA ARG A 109 -22.35 1.75 2.17
C ARG A 109 -23.01 2.64 3.21
N ARG A 110 -23.62 3.74 2.75
CA ARG A 110 -24.72 4.38 3.46
C ARG A 110 -25.80 3.30 3.60
N LEU A 111 -25.90 2.74 4.79
CA LEU A 111 -26.99 1.84 5.16
C LEU A 111 -28.31 2.61 4.96
N PRO A 112 -29.27 2.10 4.16
CA PRO A 112 -30.60 2.67 4.16
C PRO A 112 -31.21 2.50 5.56
N ARG A 113 -31.71 3.61 6.11
CA ARG A 113 -32.64 3.59 7.25
C ARG A 113 -33.86 2.77 6.84
N GLY A 114 -34.07 1.63 7.49
CA GLY A 114 -35.30 0.86 7.36
C GLY A 114 -35.07 -0.64 7.18
N LEU A 115 -34.68 -1.33 8.25
CA LEU A 115 -34.85 -2.78 8.36
C LEU A 115 -35.96 -3.04 9.40
N PRO A 116 -37.00 -3.82 9.08
CA PRO A 116 -38.02 -4.17 10.07
C PRO A 116 -37.40 -5.04 11.17
N ARG A 117 -37.76 -4.73 12.42
CA ARG A 117 -37.37 -5.48 13.63
C ARG A 117 -37.68 -6.97 13.46
N ARG A 118 -36.66 -7.80 13.27
CA ARG A 118 -36.76 -9.24 13.53
C ARG A 118 -36.81 -9.46 15.04
N ARG A 119 -37.92 -10.06 15.49
CA ARG A 119 -38.14 -10.53 16.86
C ARG A 119 -37.02 -11.50 17.28
N SER A 120 -36.45 -11.26 18.44
CA SER A 120 -35.56 -12.18 19.14
C SER A 120 -36.30 -13.47 19.52
N PRO A 121 -35.79 -14.67 19.24
CA PRO A 121 -36.18 -15.87 19.95
C PRO A 121 -35.42 -15.97 21.29
N PRO A 122 -36.04 -16.46 22.38
CA PRO A 122 -35.37 -16.61 23.67
C PRO A 122 -34.45 -17.83 23.64
N ALA A 123 -33.17 -17.64 23.96
CA ALA A 123 -32.23 -18.74 24.16
C ALA A 123 -31.82 -18.79 25.63
N SER A 124 -32.69 -19.33 26.47
CA SER A 124 -32.32 -19.93 27.74
C SER A 124 -31.67 -21.29 27.46
N ARG A 125 -30.35 -21.39 27.54
CA ARG A 125 -29.65 -22.65 27.82
C ARG A 125 -28.49 -22.40 28.79
N ARG A 126 -28.78 -22.69 30.06
CA ARG A 126 -27.82 -22.99 31.13
C ARG A 126 -26.89 -24.11 30.67
N TRP A 127 -25.59 -23.93 30.84
CA TRP A 127 -24.62 -25.01 30.89
C TRP A 127 -24.48 -25.46 32.35
N PRO A 128 -24.52 -26.76 32.68
CA PRO A 128 -24.08 -27.24 33.98
C PRO A 128 -22.56 -27.23 34.05
N ALA A 129 -22.02 -26.69 35.15
CA ALA A 129 -20.63 -26.89 35.53
C ALA A 129 -20.43 -28.35 35.96
N SER A 130 -19.44 -29.01 35.37
CA SER A 130 -18.95 -30.29 35.86
C SER A 130 -18.22 -30.06 37.19
N GLY A 131 -18.66 -30.75 38.23
CA GLY A 131 -18.01 -30.92 39.52
C GLY A 131 -18.27 -32.33 40.00
#